data_AF-A0A1H0H5C8-F1
#
_entry.id   AF-A0A1H0H5C8-F1
#
_cell.length_a   1.000
_cell.length_b   1.000
_cell.length_c   1.000
_cell.angle_alpha   90.00
_cell.angle_beta   90.00
_cell.angle_gamma   90.00
#
_symmetry.space_group_name_H-M   'P 1'
#
loop_
_entity.id
_entity.type
_entity.pdbx_description
1 polymer ?
#
loop_
_entity_poly.entity_id
_entity_poly.type
_entity_poly.pdbx_seq_one_letter_code
_entity_poly.pdbx_strand_id
1 'polypeptide(L)'
;MPPTRSLLLSALVLAVAAPTLLAAPPARAQNFFERLFGIKPERPPVPPRGLPEAPAVPPPGAPGEPGQPSVPEAPRPAPVPARPVVLKAPSEESVVGQDLQLNGMSGSLKLERSGNGATARITLPGTKISQPTESCTVPLGGGNPITLSSEGKPEGVPRYEAAGAECPLRLDVTEGGVLVSTLGSGPVCTFSAADCTTTPTGLWGPAPATLVPRAGEFDTARGVADKAVRDNYKLMTQRARREDVRPIVTEQAAFSSDREQFCRGYAREGTHGFCHLRFSENRALALATRLGANTAVPTAAVTQRRSRPKPAVEGLNPDAAGGGDAIPE
;
A
#
# COMPACT_ATOMS: atom_id res chain seq x y z
N MET A 1 31.12 32.71 -42.22
CA MET A 1 31.18 32.29 -43.64
C MET A 1 30.93 30.80 -43.70
N PRO A 2 29.82 30.35 -44.32
CA PRO A 2 29.50 28.94 -44.46
C PRO A 2 30.01 28.38 -45.79
N PRO A 3 30.16 27.06 -45.92
CA PRO A 3 29.98 26.40 -47.20
C PRO A 3 28.63 25.66 -47.23
N THR A 4 27.91 25.97 -48.30
CA THR A 4 26.63 25.48 -48.78
C THR A 4 26.74 24.20 -49.62
N ARG A 5 25.60 23.50 -49.75
CA ARG A 5 25.20 22.50 -50.79
C ARG A 5 25.76 21.08 -50.57
N SER A 6 25.04 19.99 -50.80
CA SER A 6 23.95 19.79 -51.77
C SER A 6 23.01 18.64 -51.36
N LEU A 7 21.75 18.79 -51.77
CA LEU A 7 20.68 17.79 -51.83
C LEU A 7 21.08 16.57 -52.66
N LEU A 8 20.65 15.37 -52.23
CA LEU A 8 20.25 14.29 -53.14
C LEU A 8 19.10 13.50 -52.51
N LEU A 9 17.94 13.57 -53.18
CA LEU A 9 16.78 12.72 -53.00
C LEU A 9 17.10 11.29 -53.43
N SER A 10 16.60 10.30 -52.69
CA SER A 10 16.23 9.00 -53.23
C SER A 10 14.91 8.57 -52.62
N ALA A 11 13.84 8.77 -53.39
CA ALA A 11 12.57 8.09 -53.23
C ALA A 11 12.70 6.69 -53.84
N LEU A 12 12.27 5.66 -53.12
CA LEU A 12 11.82 4.42 -53.75
C LEU A 12 10.51 3.99 -53.10
N VAL A 13 9.53 3.83 -53.97
CA VAL A 13 8.12 3.56 -53.71
C VAL A 13 7.80 2.17 -54.26
N LEU A 14 6.87 1.49 -53.59
CA LEU A 14 6.04 0.35 -54.01
C LEU A 14 6.64 -1.07 -53.99
N ALA A 15 6.13 -1.89 -53.06
CA ALA A 15 5.50 -3.15 -53.44
C ALA A 15 4.39 -3.50 -52.43
N VAL A 16 3.17 -3.56 -52.95
CA VAL A 16 1.92 -3.95 -52.32
C VAL A 16 1.85 -5.47 -52.22
N ALA A 17 1.51 -6.02 -51.05
CA ALA A 17 0.93 -7.35 -50.94
C ALA A 17 -0.11 -7.36 -49.80
N ALA A 18 -1.37 -7.58 -50.19
CA ALA A 18 -2.55 -7.66 -49.33
C ALA A 18 -2.64 -9.05 -48.63
N PRO A 19 -3.52 -9.22 -47.63
CA PRO A 19 -3.37 -10.19 -46.55
C PRO A 19 -3.99 -11.55 -46.89
N THR A 20 -3.24 -12.63 -46.65
CA THR A 20 -3.80 -13.99 -46.59
C THR A 20 -4.32 -14.27 -45.19
N LEU A 21 -5.66 -14.34 -45.09
CA LEU A 21 -6.41 -14.93 -43.99
C LEU A 21 -5.96 -16.38 -43.76
N LEU A 22 -5.29 -16.65 -42.64
CA LEU A 22 -5.18 -17.98 -42.06
C LEU A 22 -5.97 -17.99 -40.77
N ALA A 23 -7.17 -18.57 -40.85
CA ALA A 23 -8.00 -18.89 -39.70
C ALA A 23 -7.21 -19.78 -38.73
N ALA A 24 -7.00 -19.30 -37.51
CA ALA A 24 -6.52 -20.11 -36.42
C ALA A 24 -7.57 -21.18 -36.08
N PRO A 25 -7.22 -22.48 -36.01
CA PRO A 25 -8.16 -23.48 -35.55
C PRO A 25 -8.47 -23.25 -34.05
N PRO A 26 -9.74 -23.28 -33.63
CA PRO A 26 -10.08 -23.20 -32.22
C PRO A 26 -9.71 -24.51 -31.50
N ALA A 27 -9.29 -24.36 -30.24
CA ALA A 27 -9.34 -25.39 -29.20
C ALA A 27 -8.45 -26.64 -29.36
N ARG A 28 -7.17 -26.52 -29.00
CA ARG A 28 -6.30 -27.66 -28.62
C ARG A 28 -5.54 -27.47 -27.29
N ALA A 29 -5.86 -26.44 -26.51
CA ALA A 29 -5.18 -26.16 -25.23
C ALA A 29 -5.97 -26.59 -23.97
N GLN A 30 -7.22 -27.06 -24.09
CA GLN A 30 -8.00 -27.46 -22.91
C GLN A 30 -7.61 -28.83 -22.34
N ASN A 31 -6.97 -29.71 -23.12
CA ASN A 31 -6.69 -31.10 -22.71
C ASN A 31 -5.24 -31.35 -22.24
N PHE A 32 -4.38 -30.33 -22.23
CA PHE A 32 -2.96 -30.48 -21.84
C PHE A 32 -2.77 -30.33 -20.32
N PHE A 33 -3.47 -29.38 -19.70
CA PHE A 33 -3.40 -29.18 -18.24
C PHE A 33 -4.09 -30.31 -17.44
N GLU A 34 -5.10 -30.96 -18.00
CA GLU A 34 -5.82 -32.06 -17.33
C GLU A 34 -4.97 -33.34 -17.17
N ARG A 35 -3.99 -33.57 -18.06
CA ARG A 35 -3.09 -34.74 -17.98
C ARG A 35 -1.89 -34.54 -17.07
N LEU A 36 -1.51 -33.29 -16.77
CA LEU A 36 -0.33 -32.97 -15.95
C LEU A 36 -0.59 -32.95 -14.44
N PHE A 37 -1.86 -32.84 -14.01
CA PHE A 37 -2.23 -32.74 -12.59
C PHE A 37 -3.18 -33.83 -12.08
N GLY A 38 -3.57 -34.81 -12.91
CA GLY A 38 -4.32 -35.98 -12.44
C GLY A 38 -5.66 -35.67 -11.76
N ILE A 39 -6.28 -34.54 -12.08
CA ILE A 39 -7.54 -34.11 -11.45
C ILE A 39 -8.70 -34.70 -12.26
N LYS A 40 -9.33 -35.75 -11.73
CA LYS A 40 -10.64 -36.21 -12.23
C LYS A 40 -11.67 -35.13 -11.90
N PRO A 41 -12.54 -34.70 -12.83
CA PRO A 41 -13.70 -33.89 -12.48
C PRO A 41 -14.62 -34.72 -11.58
N GLU A 42 -14.70 -34.32 -10.32
CA GLU A 42 -15.56 -34.92 -9.33
C GLU A 42 -17.03 -34.64 -9.70
N ARG A 43 -17.81 -35.71 -9.79
CA ARG A 43 -19.24 -35.65 -10.11
C ARG A 43 -19.93 -34.84 -8.99
N PRO A 44 -20.78 -33.84 -9.30
CA PRO A 44 -21.44 -33.08 -8.25
C PRO A 44 -22.28 -34.03 -7.37
N PRO A 45 -22.22 -33.88 -6.03
CA PRO A 45 -22.96 -34.74 -5.13
C PRO A 45 -24.46 -34.57 -5.37
N VAL A 46 -25.16 -35.68 -5.51
CA VAL A 46 -26.63 -35.72 -5.55
C VAL A 46 -27.14 -35.20 -4.20
N PRO A 47 -28.02 -34.18 -4.17
CA PRO A 47 -28.56 -33.69 -2.91
C PRO A 47 -29.34 -34.81 -2.20
N PRO A 48 -29.23 -34.93 -0.87
CA PRO A 48 -29.96 -35.94 -0.12
C PRO A 48 -31.48 -35.75 -0.31
N ARG A 49 -32.12 -36.85 -0.66
CA ARG A 49 -33.57 -36.98 -0.81
C ARG A 49 -34.19 -36.88 0.59
N GLY A 50 -34.82 -35.75 0.91
CA GLY A 50 -35.46 -35.56 2.22
C GLY A 50 -35.59 -34.10 2.64
N LEU A 51 -36.38 -33.32 1.90
CA LEU A 51 -36.99 -32.11 2.41
C LEU A 51 -38.52 -32.31 2.36
N PRO A 52 -39.27 -31.97 3.43
CA PRO A 52 -40.71 -32.04 3.43
C PRO A 52 -41.28 -31.14 2.32
N GLU A 53 -42.30 -31.69 1.66
CA GLU A 53 -43.07 -31.08 0.59
C GLU A 53 -43.53 -29.67 0.97
N ALA A 54 -43.36 -28.71 0.06
CA ALA A 54 -43.96 -27.40 0.21
C ALA A 54 -45.50 -27.56 0.34
N PRO A 55 -46.18 -26.85 1.25
CA PRO A 55 -47.62 -26.96 1.37
C PRO A 55 -48.28 -26.57 0.06
N ALA A 56 -49.18 -27.44 -0.41
CA ALA A 56 -49.95 -27.28 -1.62
C ALA A 56 -50.67 -25.92 -1.66
N VAL A 57 -50.69 -25.31 -2.85
CA VAL A 57 -51.56 -24.16 -3.15
C VAL A 57 -53.02 -24.62 -3.00
N PRO A 58 -53.85 -23.98 -2.18
CA PRO A 58 -55.23 -24.40 -2.01
C PRO A 58 -56.07 -24.03 -3.26
N PRO A 59 -57.06 -24.86 -3.63
CA PRO A 59 -57.95 -24.57 -4.76
C PRO A 59 -58.85 -23.35 -4.47
N PRO A 60 -59.33 -22.67 -5.52
CA PRO A 60 -60.12 -21.45 -5.37
C PRO A 60 -61.51 -21.77 -4.84
N GLY A 61 -61.88 -21.10 -3.73
CA GLY A 61 -63.25 -21.09 -3.21
C GLY A 61 -63.41 -21.82 -1.89
N ALA A 62 -63.04 -21.16 -0.79
CA ALA A 62 -63.62 -21.42 0.53
C ALA A 62 -63.72 -20.09 1.31
N PRO A 63 -64.84 -19.82 2.02
CA PRO A 63 -65.06 -18.55 2.73
C PRO A 63 -64.07 -18.35 3.88
N GLY A 64 -63.59 -17.11 4.02
CA GLY A 64 -62.42 -16.76 4.81
C GLY A 64 -62.55 -16.84 6.33
N GLU A 65 -61.42 -17.13 6.97
CA GLU A 65 -61.16 -16.82 8.37
C GLU A 65 -60.45 -15.45 8.46
N PRO A 66 -60.74 -14.64 9.49
CA PRO A 66 -60.23 -13.28 9.60
C PRO A 66 -58.71 -13.28 9.78
N GLY A 67 -58.03 -12.70 8.80
CA GLY A 67 -56.59 -12.54 8.77
C GLY A 67 -56.06 -11.78 9.98
N GLN A 68 -54.98 -12.28 10.56
CA GLN A 68 -54.14 -11.48 11.44
C GLN A 68 -53.64 -10.25 10.68
N PRO A 69 -53.74 -9.03 11.25
CA PRO A 69 -53.27 -7.84 10.58
C PRO A 69 -51.75 -7.95 10.37
N SER A 70 -51.35 -7.92 9.11
CA SER A 70 -49.96 -7.72 8.70
C SER A 70 -49.48 -6.40 9.30
N VAL A 71 -48.56 -6.51 10.26
CA VAL A 71 -47.89 -5.35 10.83
C VAL A 71 -47.14 -4.65 9.68
N PRO A 72 -47.35 -3.34 9.45
CA PRO A 72 -46.64 -2.62 8.41
C PRO A 72 -45.14 -2.72 8.68
N GLU A 73 -44.36 -3.29 7.73
CA GLU A 73 -42.89 -3.22 7.79
C GLU A 73 -42.52 -1.73 7.81
N ALA A 74 -41.97 -1.29 8.95
CA ALA A 74 -41.53 0.08 9.11
C ALA A 74 -40.57 0.43 7.95
N PRO A 75 -40.69 1.63 7.34
CA PRO A 75 -39.84 2.01 6.22
C PRO A 75 -38.37 1.83 6.61
N ARG A 76 -37.65 0.99 5.86
CA ARG A 76 -36.21 0.84 6.08
C ARG A 76 -35.58 2.23 5.96
N PRO A 77 -34.80 2.67 6.97
CA PRO A 77 -34.17 3.98 6.92
C PRO A 77 -33.35 4.08 5.63
N ALA A 78 -33.48 5.21 4.94
CA ALA A 78 -32.77 5.43 3.69
C ALA A 78 -31.27 5.17 3.89
N PRO A 79 -30.58 4.51 2.93
CA PRO A 79 -29.16 4.21 3.08
C PRO A 79 -28.36 5.48 3.32
N VAL A 80 -27.65 5.55 4.45
CA VAL A 80 -26.75 6.67 4.73
C VAL A 80 -25.68 6.69 3.62
N PRO A 81 -25.38 7.85 3.01
CA PRO A 81 -24.37 7.94 1.97
C PRO A 81 -23.03 7.40 2.47
N ALA A 82 -22.43 6.47 1.72
CA ALA A 82 -21.14 5.90 2.07
C ALA A 82 -20.07 7.00 2.16
N ARG A 83 -19.37 7.05 3.29
CA ARG A 83 -18.33 8.04 3.59
C ARG A 83 -16.92 7.44 3.39
N PRO A 84 -15.92 8.25 3.02
CA PRO A 84 -14.55 7.78 2.91
C PRO A 84 -14.01 7.26 4.25
N VAL A 85 -13.17 6.24 4.19
CA VAL A 85 -12.42 5.71 5.33
C VAL A 85 -11.12 6.51 5.45
N VAL A 86 -10.94 7.19 6.58
CA VAL A 86 -9.80 8.07 6.87
C VAL A 86 -8.99 7.44 7.99
N LEU A 87 -7.73 7.13 7.69
CA LEU A 87 -6.75 6.69 8.70
C LEU A 87 -6.20 7.90 9.46
N LYS A 88 -5.51 7.64 10.57
CA LYS A 88 -4.75 8.69 11.26
C LYS A 88 -3.65 9.20 10.33
N ALA A 89 -3.66 10.49 10.03
CA ALA A 89 -2.56 11.11 9.29
C ALA A 89 -1.28 11.07 10.15
N PRO A 90 -0.12 10.75 9.55
CA PRO A 90 1.15 10.72 10.25
C PRO A 90 1.53 12.13 10.72
N SER A 91 2.21 12.17 11.86
CA SER A 91 2.74 13.40 12.44
C SER A 91 4.23 13.54 12.13
N GLU A 92 4.69 14.75 11.87
CA GLU A 92 6.11 15.02 11.55
C GLU A 92 7.02 14.75 12.74
N GLU A 93 6.48 14.89 13.95
CA GLU A 93 7.19 14.63 15.20
C GLU A 93 7.67 13.17 15.29
N SER A 94 7.05 12.24 14.56
CA SER A 94 7.46 10.84 14.52
C SER A 94 8.77 10.60 13.77
N VAL A 95 9.21 11.55 12.93
CA VAL A 95 10.42 11.42 12.08
C VAL A 95 11.47 12.48 12.35
N VAL A 96 11.09 13.63 12.92
CA VAL A 96 12.04 14.70 13.25
C VAL A 96 13.06 14.20 14.28
N GLY A 97 14.33 14.45 14.01
CA GLY A 97 15.46 14.05 14.85
C GLY A 97 15.86 12.58 14.73
N GLN A 98 15.09 11.75 14.02
CA GLN A 98 15.43 10.34 13.79
C GLN A 98 16.48 10.21 12.68
N ASP A 99 17.35 9.23 12.81
CA ASP A 99 18.24 8.80 11.74
C ASP A 99 17.55 7.72 10.92
N LEU A 100 17.18 8.06 9.69
CA LEU A 100 16.45 7.19 8.78
C LEU A 100 17.38 6.65 7.71
N GLN A 101 17.29 5.35 7.43
CA GLN A 101 18.10 4.67 6.43
C GLN A 101 17.22 4.31 5.23
N LEU A 102 17.75 4.48 4.03
CA LEU A 102 17.10 4.02 2.81
C LEU A 102 16.88 2.51 2.93
N ASN A 103 15.61 2.12 2.86
CA ASN A 103 15.16 0.75 2.98
C ASN A 103 15.68 0.04 4.25
N GLY A 104 15.94 0.80 5.32
CA GLY A 104 16.45 0.27 6.59
C GLY A 104 17.88 -0.29 6.54
N MET A 105 18.68 0.08 5.52
CA MET A 105 20.02 -0.49 5.32
C MET A 105 21.14 0.53 5.17
N SER A 106 20.96 1.53 4.32
CA SER A 106 22.07 2.36 3.85
C SER A 106 21.67 3.82 3.69
N GLY A 107 22.67 4.70 3.57
CA GLY A 107 22.45 6.13 3.58
C GLY A 107 22.01 6.66 4.94
N SER A 108 21.81 7.96 5.01
CA SER A 108 21.20 8.62 6.15
C SER A 108 20.30 9.75 5.71
N LEU A 109 19.15 9.91 6.36
CA LEU A 109 18.23 11.01 6.20
C LEU A 109 17.78 11.43 7.58
N LYS A 110 18.08 12.68 7.94
CA LYS A 110 17.63 13.27 9.20
C LYS A 110 16.87 14.55 8.91
N LEU A 111 15.61 14.58 9.35
CA LEU A 111 14.77 15.78 9.31
C LEU A 111 14.95 16.56 10.61
N GLU A 112 15.15 17.86 10.48
CA GLU A 112 15.28 18.80 11.59
C GLU A 112 14.28 19.94 11.38
N ARG A 113 13.60 20.36 12.45
CA ARG A 113 12.67 21.49 12.38
C ARG A 113 13.48 22.79 12.41
N SER A 114 13.19 23.69 11.49
CA SER A 114 13.88 24.97 11.36
C SER A 114 12.86 26.10 11.30
N GLY A 115 12.55 26.67 12.48
CA GLY A 115 11.45 27.65 12.62
C GLY A 115 10.11 27.06 12.15
N ASN A 116 9.47 27.73 11.20
CA ASN A 116 8.22 27.26 10.57
C ASN A 116 8.46 26.30 9.38
N GLY A 117 9.70 25.97 9.08
CA GLY A 117 10.09 25.06 8.00
C GLY A 117 10.79 23.80 8.50
N ALA A 118 11.33 23.03 7.55
CA ALA A 118 12.14 21.86 7.83
C ALA A 118 13.45 21.94 7.06
N THR A 119 14.50 21.37 7.64
CA THR A 119 15.78 21.12 6.98
C THR A 119 16.06 19.64 6.98
N ALA A 120 16.80 19.15 6.00
CA ALA A 120 17.24 17.77 5.93
C ALA A 120 18.75 17.67 5.80
N ARG A 121 19.36 16.71 6.49
CA ARG A 121 20.70 16.21 6.13
C ARG A 121 20.51 14.86 5.47
N ILE A 122 21.02 14.71 4.25
CA ILE A 122 20.80 13.51 3.43
C ILE A 122 22.14 13.02 2.87
N THR A 123 22.46 11.76 3.11
CA THR A 123 23.58 11.04 2.47
C THR A 123 23.01 9.93 1.61
N LEU A 124 23.15 10.07 0.29
CA LEU A 124 22.64 9.11 -0.68
C LEU A 124 23.63 7.97 -0.89
N PRO A 125 23.21 6.71 -0.71
CA PRO A 125 24.01 5.55 -1.10
C PRO A 125 23.91 5.31 -2.61
N GLY A 126 24.99 4.83 -3.22
CA GLY A 126 25.04 4.56 -4.65
C GLY A 126 26.17 3.60 -5.04
N THR A 127 26.40 3.49 -6.34
CA THR A 127 27.51 2.74 -6.94
C THR A 127 28.35 3.65 -7.82
N LYS A 128 29.66 3.37 -7.91
CA LYS A 128 30.55 4.20 -8.70
C LYS A 128 30.21 4.13 -10.19
N ILE A 129 30.32 5.24 -10.90
CA ILE A 129 30.09 5.29 -12.36
C ILE A 129 31.23 4.55 -13.07
N SER A 130 32.47 4.79 -12.66
CA SER A 130 33.66 4.14 -13.22
C SER A 130 33.73 2.64 -12.89
N GLN A 131 33.20 2.23 -11.74
CA GLN A 131 33.26 0.86 -11.24
C GLN A 131 31.93 0.45 -10.57
N PRO A 132 30.94 -0.03 -11.35
CA PRO A 132 29.58 -0.29 -10.85
C PRO A 132 29.46 -1.33 -9.72
N THR A 133 30.51 -2.11 -9.47
CA THR A 133 30.59 -3.07 -8.37
C THR A 133 31.02 -2.45 -7.04
N GLU A 134 31.59 -1.24 -7.06
CA GLU A 134 32.01 -0.52 -5.86
C GLU A 134 30.92 0.44 -5.40
N SER A 135 30.74 0.55 -4.08
CA SER A 135 29.81 1.50 -3.49
C SER A 135 30.40 2.91 -3.44
N CYS A 136 29.52 3.90 -3.46
CA CYS A 136 29.83 5.30 -3.20
C CYS A 136 28.73 5.92 -2.34
N THR A 137 29.03 7.07 -1.74
CA THR A 137 28.05 7.85 -0.98
C THR A 137 28.16 9.31 -1.37
N VAL A 138 27.02 10.00 -1.44
CA VAL A 138 26.96 11.42 -1.81
C VAL A 138 26.19 12.20 -0.74
N PRO A 139 26.85 13.06 0.04
CA PRO A 139 26.16 13.96 0.94
C PRO A 139 25.54 15.12 0.14
N LEU A 140 24.21 15.21 0.13
CA LEU A 140 23.53 16.33 -0.52
C LEU A 140 23.88 17.66 0.17
N GLY A 141 23.95 18.74 -0.62
CA GLY A 141 24.35 20.05 -0.12
C GLY A 141 25.76 20.10 0.48
N GLY A 142 26.65 19.18 0.09
CA GLY A 142 27.98 19.04 0.67
C GLY A 142 27.97 18.62 2.14
N GLY A 143 26.90 17.97 2.61
CA GLY A 143 26.72 17.53 4.00
C GLY A 143 26.11 18.58 4.93
N ASN A 144 25.86 19.79 4.42
CA ASN A 144 25.11 20.81 5.14
C ASN A 144 23.61 20.53 5.09
N PRO A 145 22.83 20.98 6.10
CA PRO A 145 21.37 20.89 6.04
C PRO A 145 20.84 21.63 4.81
N ILE A 146 20.05 20.94 3.99
CA ILE A 146 19.30 21.55 2.89
C ILE A 146 17.95 22.02 3.42
N THR A 147 17.51 23.19 2.97
CA THR A 147 16.17 23.69 3.32
C THR A 147 15.12 22.96 2.49
N LEU A 148 14.04 22.53 3.14
CA LEU A 148 12.90 21.90 2.49
C LEU A 148 11.75 22.89 2.35
N SER A 149 11.10 22.90 1.19
CA SER A 149 9.82 23.60 0.99
C SER A 149 8.66 22.69 1.37
N SER A 150 7.74 23.17 2.21
CA SER A 150 6.52 22.42 2.54
C SER A 150 5.48 22.58 1.44
N GLU A 151 4.88 21.48 1.01
CA GLU A 151 3.74 21.45 0.08
C GLU A 151 2.40 21.23 0.79
N GLY A 152 2.39 21.26 2.12
CA GLY A 152 1.20 20.93 2.92
C GLY A 152 0.91 19.42 2.89
N LYS A 153 -0.35 19.05 2.62
CA LYS A 153 -0.82 17.65 2.67
C LYS A 153 -1.61 17.22 1.43
N PRO A 154 -1.01 17.25 0.22
CA PRO A 154 -1.73 17.00 -1.04
C PRO A 154 -2.31 15.58 -1.15
N GLU A 155 -1.67 14.58 -0.53
CA GLU A 155 -2.16 13.19 -0.47
C GLU A 155 -2.62 12.80 0.96
N GLY A 156 -2.94 13.80 1.79
CA GLY A 156 -3.33 13.57 3.18
C GLY A 156 -2.16 13.34 4.16
N VAL A 157 -0.92 13.35 3.67
CA VAL A 157 0.32 13.26 4.45
C VAL A 157 1.18 14.51 4.27
N PRO A 158 1.95 14.96 5.28
CA PRO A 158 2.88 16.07 5.11
C PRO A 158 3.88 15.79 3.98
N ARG A 159 4.00 16.73 3.04
CA ARG A 159 4.91 16.65 1.90
C ARG A 159 5.92 17.78 1.92
N TYR A 160 7.15 17.42 1.62
CA TYR A 160 8.28 18.34 1.48
C TYR A 160 8.99 18.13 0.15
N GLU A 161 9.60 19.20 -0.36
CA GLU A 161 10.47 19.15 -1.54
C GLU A 161 11.85 19.73 -1.25
N ALA A 162 12.86 19.07 -1.83
CA ALA A 162 14.26 19.46 -1.85
C ALA A 162 14.64 19.92 -3.27
N ALA A 163 13.90 20.89 -3.83
CA ALA A 163 13.98 21.24 -5.24
C ALA A 163 15.33 21.85 -5.69
N GLY A 164 16.06 22.50 -4.78
CA GLY A 164 17.34 23.15 -5.05
C GLY A 164 18.58 22.23 -4.98
N ALA A 165 18.40 20.94 -4.71
CA ALA A 165 19.50 19.99 -4.66
C ALA A 165 19.88 19.48 -6.07
N GLU A 166 21.15 19.10 -6.27
CA GLU A 166 21.62 18.43 -7.50
C GLU A 166 20.79 17.19 -7.86
N CYS A 167 20.17 16.57 -6.86
CA CYS A 167 19.18 15.52 -6.98
C CYS A 167 17.88 15.99 -6.32
N PRO A 168 16.94 16.59 -7.06
CA PRO A 168 15.68 17.07 -6.51
C PRO A 168 14.82 15.92 -5.98
N LEU A 169 14.42 16.01 -4.71
CA LEU A 169 13.64 14.97 -4.02
C LEU A 169 12.29 15.49 -3.53
N ARG A 170 11.30 14.59 -3.53
CA ARG A 170 10.04 14.73 -2.82
C ARG A 170 10.00 13.75 -1.65
N LEU A 171 9.55 14.25 -0.51
CA LEU A 171 9.53 13.54 0.76
C LEU A 171 8.10 13.54 1.30
N ASP A 172 7.46 12.37 1.31
CA ASP A 172 6.15 12.15 1.93
C ASP A 172 6.34 11.55 3.32
N VAL A 173 5.97 12.30 4.35
CA VAL A 173 6.11 11.86 5.74
C VAL A 173 5.12 10.73 6.03
N THR A 174 5.63 9.64 6.58
CA THR A 174 4.87 8.50 7.10
C THR A 174 5.13 8.35 8.59
N GLU A 175 4.38 7.48 9.26
CA GLU A 175 4.56 7.28 10.69
C GLU A 175 5.90 6.56 10.98
N GLY A 176 6.89 7.30 11.48
CA GLY A 176 8.23 6.81 11.76
C GLY A 176 9.12 6.57 10.54
N GLY A 177 8.78 7.11 9.37
CA GLY A 177 9.64 7.06 8.18
C GLY A 177 9.23 8.08 7.11
N VAL A 178 9.94 8.13 5.99
CA VAL A 178 9.68 9.06 4.88
C VAL A 178 9.74 8.30 3.56
N LEU A 179 8.68 8.40 2.76
CA LEU A 179 8.67 7.91 1.39
C LEU A 179 9.35 8.97 0.51
N VAL A 180 10.47 8.59 -0.11
CA VAL A 180 11.25 9.50 -0.95
C VAL A 180 11.08 9.10 -2.41
N SER A 181 10.92 10.09 -3.27
CA SER A 181 10.92 9.93 -4.73
C SER A 181 11.74 11.05 -5.38
N THR A 182 12.27 10.82 -6.57
CA THR A 182 12.93 11.86 -7.35
C THR A 182 11.88 12.73 -8.05
N LEU A 183 12.18 14.03 -8.18
CA LEU A 183 11.37 14.97 -8.97
C LEU A 183 11.83 15.08 -10.43
N GLY A 184 12.97 14.47 -10.77
CA GLY A 184 13.52 14.42 -12.12
C GLY A 184 12.84 13.39 -13.03
N SER A 185 13.34 13.27 -14.26
CA SER A 185 12.79 12.39 -15.30
C SER A 185 13.00 10.88 -15.07
N GLY A 186 13.57 10.48 -13.93
CA GLY A 186 13.82 9.08 -13.60
C GLY A 186 14.21 8.88 -12.14
N PRO A 187 14.28 7.62 -11.65
CA PRO A 187 14.57 7.28 -10.26
C PRO A 187 16.06 7.40 -9.89
N VAL A 188 16.92 7.70 -10.86
CA VAL A 188 18.38 7.70 -10.72
C VAL A 188 18.90 9.13 -10.67
N CYS A 189 19.81 9.40 -9.74
CA CYS A 189 20.58 10.64 -9.67
C CYS A 189 22.06 10.37 -9.95
N THR A 190 22.66 11.14 -10.85
CA THR A 190 24.06 10.97 -11.27
C THR A 190 24.89 12.16 -10.81
N PHE A 191 25.98 11.87 -10.12
CA PHE A 191 26.92 12.84 -9.55
C PHE A 191 28.29 12.60 -10.16
N SER A 192 28.53 13.19 -11.35
CA SER A 192 29.77 12.96 -12.10
C SER A 192 31.02 13.40 -11.33
N ALA A 193 30.95 14.51 -10.58
CA ALA A 193 32.06 14.99 -9.77
C ALA A 193 32.43 14.04 -8.60
N ALA A 194 31.46 13.26 -8.12
CA ALA A 194 31.65 12.26 -7.08
C ALA A 194 31.84 10.84 -7.65
N ASP A 195 31.91 10.69 -8.98
CA ASP A 195 31.94 9.39 -9.67
C ASP A 195 30.84 8.44 -9.16
N CYS A 196 29.62 8.94 -8.93
CA CYS A 196 28.59 8.19 -8.20
C CYS A 196 27.21 8.26 -8.86
N THR A 197 26.52 7.12 -8.91
CA THR A 197 25.11 7.02 -9.30
C THR A 197 24.28 6.49 -8.15
N THR A 198 23.22 7.19 -7.78
CA THR A 198 22.36 6.87 -6.64
C THR A 198 20.92 6.64 -7.08
N THR A 199 20.17 5.88 -6.28
CA THR A 199 18.71 5.69 -6.45
C THR A 199 18.05 6.01 -5.11
N PRO A 200 17.68 7.27 -4.86
CA PRO A 200 17.19 7.72 -3.56
C PRO A 200 15.74 7.29 -3.28
N THR A 201 15.04 6.80 -4.31
CA THR A 201 13.64 6.40 -4.24
C THR A 201 13.46 5.16 -3.36
N GLY A 202 12.56 5.24 -2.38
CA GLY A 202 12.29 4.16 -1.44
C GLY A 202 11.71 4.67 -0.12
N LEU A 203 11.55 3.77 0.84
CA LEU A 203 11.16 4.15 2.20
C LEU A 203 12.41 4.35 3.04
N TRP A 204 12.61 5.58 3.50
CA TRP A 204 13.63 5.91 4.49
C TRP A 204 13.05 5.70 5.88
N GLY A 205 13.59 4.74 6.62
CA GLY A 205 12.99 4.30 7.88
C GLY A 205 14.00 3.76 8.88
N PRO A 206 13.54 3.28 10.04
CA PRO A 206 14.40 2.76 11.08
C PRO A 206 15.09 1.46 10.66
N ALA A 207 16.26 1.19 11.25
CA ALA A 207 16.95 -0.08 11.08
C ALA A 207 16.06 -1.27 11.53
N PRO A 208 16.11 -2.43 10.86
CA PRO A 208 15.18 -3.53 11.05
C PRO A 208 15.17 -4.09 12.47
N ALA A 209 16.30 -4.05 13.19
CA ALA A 209 16.41 -4.53 14.56
C ALA A 209 15.42 -3.83 15.52
N THR A 210 15.10 -2.56 15.26
CA THR A 210 14.15 -1.77 16.05
C THR A 210 12.68 -2.11 15.73
N LEU A 211 12.43 -2.73 14.58
CA LEU A 211 11.10 -2.99 14.04
C LEU A 211 10.60 -4.40 14.38
N VAL A 212 11.49 -5.39 14.46
CA VAL A 212 11.15 -6.80 14.71
C VAL A 212 10.25 -7.01 15.94
N PRO A 213 10.48 -6.37 17.10
CA PRO A 213 9.62 -6.56 18.28
C PRO A 213 8.17 -6.13 18.07
N ARG A 214 7.89 -5.29 17.06
CA ARG A 214 6.57 -4.71 16.77
C ARG A 214 5.89 -5.35 15.57
N ALA A 215 6.43 -6.45 15.02
CA ALA A 215 5.91 -7.11 13.82
C ALA A 215 4.39 -7.41 13.89
N GLY A 216 3.89 -7.89 15.03
CA GLY A 216 2.47 -8.18 15.21
C GLY A 216 1.57 -6.93 15.18
N GLU A 217 2.08 -5.79 15.67
CA GLU A 217 1.38 -4.50 15.57
C GLU A 217 1.29 -4.06 14.10
N PHE A 218 2.40 -4.19 13.37
CA PHE A 218 2.46 -3.80 11.98
C PHE A 218 1.55 -4.63 11.08
N ASP A 219 1.51 -5.95 11.28
CA ASP A 219 0.61 -6.81 10.50
C ASP A 219 -0.87 -6.49 10.76
N THR A 220 -1.24 -6.28 12.03
CA THR A 220 -2.61 -5.90 12.41
C THR A 220 -2.99 -4.55 11.79
N ALA A 221 -2.13 -3.55 11.91
CA ALA A 221 -2.35 -2.22 11.33
C ALA A 221 -2.42 -2.29 9.80
N ARG A 222 -1.62 -3.15 9.16
CA ARG A 222 -1.64 -3.36 7.71
C ARG A 222 -2.98 -3.91 7.26
N GLY A 223 -3.56 -4.86 8.00
CA GLY A 223 -4.91 -5.36 7.73
C GLY A 223 -5.97 -4.26 7.74
N VAL A 224 -5.86 -3.30 8.66
CA VAL A 224 -6.74 -2.12 8.72
C VAL A 224 -6.50 -1.18 7.54
N ALA A 225 -5.24 -0.87 7.22
CA ALA A 225 -4.88 0.00 6.11
C ALA A 225 -5.33 -0.58 4.76
N ASP A 226 -5.08 -1.87 4.51
CA ASP A 226 -5.50 -2.57 3.30
C ASP A 226 -7.03 -2.60 3.17
N LYS A 227 -7.75 -2.75 4.28
CA LYS A 227 -9.21 -2.63 4.29
C LYS A 227 -9.65 -1.22 3.89
N ALA A 228 -9.03 -0.18 4.45
CA ALA A 228 -9.34 1.21 4.12
C ALA A 228 -9.07 1.51 2.62
N VAL A 229 -7.98 1.00 2.06
CA VAL A 229 -7.68 1.08 0.62
C VAL A 229 -8.82 0.47 -0.21
N ARG A 230 -9.22 -0.77 0.10
CA ARG A 230 -10.32 -1.46 -0.62
C ARG A 230 -11.64 -0.72 -0.52
N ASP A 231 -12.00 -0.25 0.68
CA ASP A 231 -13.25 0.46 0.92
C ASP A 231 -13.27 1.81 0.18
N ASN A 232 -12.15 2.53 0.16
CA ASN A 232 -12.04 3.80 -0.57
C ASN A 232 -12.07 3.59 -2.09
N TYR A 233 -11.40 2.58 -2.64
CA TYR A 233 -11.53 2.26 -4.07
C TYR A 233 -12.97 1.89 -4.44
N LYS A 234 -13.64 1.09 -3.61
CA LYS A 234 -15.06 0.75 -3.81
C LYS A 234 -15.91 2.02 -3.87
N LEU A 235 -15.68 2.96 -2.95
CA LEU A 235 -16.40 4.23 -2.93
C LEU A 235 -16.06 5.13 -4.13
N MET A 236 -14.80 5.18 -4.56
CA MET A 236 -14.39 5.91 -5.76
C MET A 236 -15.11 5.36 -6.99
N THR A 237 -15.12 4.04 -7.19
CA THR A 237 -15.83 3.39 -8.29
C THR A 237 -17.34 3.65 -8.25
N GLN A 238 -17.95 3.70 -7.05
CA GLN A 238 -19.38 4.02 -6.90
C GLN A 238 -19.71 5.47 -7.25
N ARG A 239 -18.78 6.41 -7.06
CA ARG A 239 -18.96 7.84 -7.34
C ARG A 239 -18.48 8.26 -8.73
N ALA A 240 -17.66 7.43 -9.37
CA ALA A 240 -17.06 7.68 -10.67
C ALA A 240 -18.09 7.64 -11.80
N ARG A 241 -17.83 8.42 -12.85
CA ARG A 241 -18.52 8.27 -14.13
C ARG A 241 -17.98 7.04 -14.87
N ARG A 242 -18.70 6.55 -15.88
CA ARG A 242 -18.34 5.30 -16.57
C ARG A 242 -16.93 5.34 -17.17
N GLU A 243 -16.54 6.50 -17.68
CA GLU A 243 -15.22 6.77 -18.26
C GLU A 243 -14.08 6.68 -17.22
N ASP A 244 -14.33 7.03 -15.96
CA ASP A 244 -13.33 7.09 -14.89
C ASP A 244 -13.17 5.76 -14.13
N VAL A 245 -14.11 4.83 -14.27
CA VAL A 245 -14.08 3.53 -13.57
C VAL A 245 -12.88 2.68 -13.98
N ARG A 246 -12.55 2.64 -15.28
CA ARG A 246 -11.47 1.77 -15.78
C ARG A 246 -10.11 2.13 -15.18
N PRO A 247 -9.66 3.40 -15.17
CA PRO A 247 -8.45 3.81 -14.46
C PRO A 247 -8.43 3.39 -12.98
N ILE A 248 -9.54 3.57 -12.26
CA ILE A 248 -9.64 3.24 -10.82
C ILE A 248 -9.43 1.74 -10.60
N VAL A 249 -10.08 0.89 -11.38
CA VAL A 249 -9.95 -0.58 -11.27
C VAL A 249 -8.55 -1.04 -11.65
N THR A 250 -7.94 -0.43 -12.68
CA THR A 250 -6.54 -0.72 -13.05
C THR A 250 -5.57 -0.36 -11.93
N GLU A 251 -5.71 0.82 -11.32
CA GLU A 251 -4.88 1.24 -10.19
C GLU A 251 -5.08 0.33 -8.96
N GLN A 252 -6.33 -0.07 -8.68
CA GLN A 252 -6.64 -1.03 -7.61
C GLN A 252 -5.99 -2.39 -7.85
N ALA A 253 -6.00 -2.88 -9.09
CA ALA A 253 -5.40 -4.16 -9.45
C ALA A 253 -3.86 -4.14 -9.37
N ALA A 254 -3.23 -3.00 -9.69
CA ALA A 254 -1.78 -2.83 -9.59
C ALA A 254 -1.28 -2.66 -8.14
N PHE A 255 -2.15 -2.20 -7.23
CA PHE A 255 -1.74 -1.82 -5.87
C PHE A 255 -0.90 -2.86 -5.12
N SER A 256 -1.28 -4.14 -5.16
CA SER A 256 -0.53 -5.18 -4.44
C SER A 256 0.84 -5.46 -5.06
N SER A 257 0.95 -5.42 -6.38
CA SER A 257 2.24 -5.60 -7.06
C SER A 257 3.16 -4.40 -6.85
N ASP A 258 2.61 -3.19 -6.89
CA ASP A 258 3.37 -1.95 -6.67
C ASP A 258 3.95 -1.92 -5.26
N ARG A 259 3.14 -2.29 -4.26
CA ARG A 259 3.57 -2.38 -2.87
C ARG A 259 4.71 -3.39 -2.71
N GLU A 260 4.57 -4.60 -3.26
CA GLU A 260 5.61 -5.63 -3.16
C GLU A 260 6.89 -5.19 -3.88
N GLN A 261 6.78 -4.66 -5.10
CA GLN A 261 7.90 -4.14 -5.88
C GLN A 261 8.66 -3.04 -5.13
N PHE A 262 7.93 -2.16 -4.46
CA PHE A 262 8.49 -1.05 -3.71
C PHE A 262 9.15 -1.53 -2.40
N CYS A 263 8.51 -2.43 -1.67
CA CYS A 263 8.91 -2.80 -0.31
C CYS A 263 9.86 -3.99 -0.21
N ARG A 264 10.00 -4.82 -1.25
CA ARG A 264 10.91 -5.97 -1.21
C ARG A 264 12.38 -5.62 -0.89
N GLY A 265 12.77 -4.38 -1.12
CA GLY A 265 14.12 -3.88 -0.83
C GLY A 265 14.33 -3.49 0.63
N TYR A 266 13.26 -3.35 1.43
CA TYR A 266 13.38 -2.99 2.84
C TYR A 266 13.96 -4.16 3.64
N ALA A 267 15.04 -3.89 4.37
CA ALA A 267 15.76 -4.92 5.10
C ALA A 267 14.83 -5.69 6.04
N ARG A 268 14.79 -7.02 5.89
CA ARG A 268 13.97 -7.93 6.72
C ARG A 268 12.47 -7.61 6.70
N GLU A 269 11.96 -7.02 5.61
CA GLU A 269 10.54 -6.67 5.50
C GLU A 269 9.61 -7.85 5.74
N GLY A 270 9.94 -9.05 5.23
CA GLY A 270 9.14 -10.26 5.47
C GLY A 270 9.03 -10.67 6.95
N THR A 271 9.86 -10.12 7.84
CA THR A 271 9.82 -10.38 9.28
C THR A 271 8.95 -9.39 10.04
N HIS A 272 8.92 -8.10 9.64
CA HIS A 272 8.23 -7.06 10.41
C HIS A 272 7.10 -6.34 9.65
N GLY A 273 7.10 -6.30 8.31
CA GLY A 273 6.00 -5.72 7.53
C GLY A 273 5.87 -4.19 7.60
N PHE A 274 6.97 -3.47 7.85
CA PHE A 274 6.93 -2.03 8.13
C PHE A 274 6.68 -1.24 6.86
N CYS A 275 7.42 -1.54 5.79
CA CYS A 275 7.23 -0.85 4.52
C CYS A 275 5.84 -1.11 3.94
N HIS A 276 5.37 -2.36 4.00
CA HIS A 276 4.03 -2.73 3.55
C HIS A 276 2.95 -1.94 4.28
N LEU A 277 3.08 -1.75 5.59
CA LEU A 277 2.17 -0.91 6.35
C LEU A 277 2.20 0.54 5.87
N ARG A 278 3.38 1.18 5.83
CA ARG A 278 3.49 2.60 5.48
C ARG A 278 3.03 2.91 4.07
N PHE A 279 3.31 2.01 3.13
CA PHE A 279 2.82 2.11 1.76
C PHE A 279 1.28 2.05 1.70
N SER A 280 0.68 1.09 2.41
CA SER A 280 -0.79 0.95 2.45
C SER A 280 -1.49 2.11 3.17
N GLU A 281 -0.92 2.63 4.26
CA GLU A 281 -1.47 3.79 4.97
C GLU A 281 -1.44 5.05 4.12
N ASN A 282 -0.30 5.34 3.48
CA ASN A 282 -0.20 6.48 2.58
C ASN A 282 -1.21 6.34 1.44
N ARG A 283 -1.34 5.16 0.84
CA ARG A 283 -2.33 4.90 -0.20
C ARG A 283 -3.77 5.15 0.28
N ALA A 284 -4.12 4.69 1.49
CA ALA A 284 -5.45 4.90 2.04
C ALA A 284 -5.77 6.40 2.23
N LEU A 285 -4.79 7.18 2.71
CA LEU A 285 -4.91 8.63 2.90
C LEU A 285 -5.01 9.39 1.57
N ALA A 286 -4.20 9.00 0.58
CA ALA A 286 -4.28 9.53 -0.78
C ALA A 286 -5.67 9.34 -1.38
N LEU A 287 -6.21 8.11 -1.29
CA LEU A 287 -7.56 7.78 -1.77
C LEU A 287 -8.65 8.56 -1.02
N ALA A 288 -8.53 8.69 0.31
CA ALA A 288 -9.46 9.48 1.10
C ALA A 288 -9.45 10.96 0.68
N THR A 289 -8.28 11.51 0.40
CA THR A 289 -8.09 12.89 -0.07
C THR A 289 -8.73 13.10 -1.44
N ARG A 290 -8.54 12.17 -2.39
CA ARG A 290 -9.22 12.18 -3.71
C ARG A 290 -10.74 12.13 -3.60
N LEU A 291 -11.26 11.50 -2.54
CA LEU A 291 -12.69 11.43 -2.24
C LEU A 291 -13.23 12.69 -1.53
N GLY A 292 -12.39 13.71 -1.31
CA GLY A 292 -12.73 14.97 -0.63
C GLY A 292 -12.85 14.84 0.89
N ALA A 293 -12.27 13.80 1.49
CA ALA A 293 -12.31 13.64 2.94
C ALA A 293 -11.38 14.64 3.63
N ASN A 294 -11.84 15.21 4.74
CA ASN A 294 -10.96 15.93 5.64
C ASN A 294 -10.12 14.92 6.45
N THR A 295 -8.82 14.84 6.15
CA THR A 295 -7.90 13.91 6.81
C THR A 295 -7.54 14.30 8.25
N ALA A 296 -8.04 15.44 8.74
CA ALA A 296 -7.88 15.87 10.13
C ALA A 296 -8.68 15.02 11.13
N VAL A 297 -9.74 14.30 10.68
CA VAL A 297 -10.60 13.48 11.55
C VAL A 297 -10.57 12.02 11.08
N PRO A 298 -9.86 11.13 11.80
CA PRO A 298 -9.84 9.70 11.48
C PRO A 298 -11.24 9.08 11.63
N THR A 299 -11.66 8.27 10.66
CA THR A 299 -12.92 7.51 10.70
C THR A 299 -12.70 6.01 10.89
N ALA A 300 -11.47 5.53 10.69
CA ALA A 300 -11.10 4.16 11.03
C ALA A 300 -10.71 4.06 12.51
N ALA A 301 -11.47 3.27 13.28
CA ALA A 301 -11.06 2.90 14.63
C ALA A 301 -9.99 1.80 14.56
N VAL A 302 -8.80 2.07 15.09
CA VAL A 302 -7.87 1.01 15.49
C VAL A 302 -8.43 0.46 16.80
N THR A 303 -9.27 -0.57 16.72
CA THR A 303 -9.72 -1.26 17.92
C THR A 303 -8.50 -1.95 18.51
N GLN A 304 -7.85 -1.34 19.49
CA GLN A 304 -6.91 -2.05 20.34
C GLN A 304 -7.71 -3.18 21.00
N ARG A 305 -7.51 -4.43 20.54
CA ARG A 305 -8.01 -5.58 21.26
C ARG A 305 -7.34 -5.53 22.62
N ARG A 306 -8.09 -5.13 23.66
CA ARG A 306 -7.71 -5.42 25.04
C ARG A 306 -7.34 -6.90 25.06
N SER A 307 -6.09 -7.21 25.43
CA SER A 307 -5.65 -8.57 25.67
C SER A 307 -6.66 -9.20 26.62
N ARG A 308 -7.44 -10.15 26.12
CA ARG A 308 -8.34 -10.93 26.98
C ARG A 308 -7.46 -11.55 28.05
N PRO A 309 -7.70 -11.30 29.35
CA PRO A 309 -6.96 -11.98 30.40
C PRO A 309 -7.07 -13.48 30.14
N LYS A 310 -5.92 -14.15 30.02
CA LYS A 310 -5.92 -15.61 30.03
C LYS A 310 -6.57 -16.01 31.36
N PRO A 311 -7.63 -16.85 31.36
CA PRO A 311 -8.14 -17.38 32.62
C PRO A 311 -6.98 -18.10 33.30
N ALA A 312 -6.75 -17.76 34.57
CA ALA A 312 -5.83 -18.52 35.41
C ALA A 312 -6.33 -19.97 35.40
N VAL A 313 -5.48 -20.89 34.94
CA VAL A 313 -5.70 -22.31 35.18
C VAL A 313 -5.33 -22.51 36.65
N GLU A 314 -6.32 -22.33 37.51
CA GLU A 314 -6.25 -22.68 38.93
C GLU A 314 -6.21 -24.21 39.01
N GLY A 315 -5.10 -24.76 39.51
CA GLY A 315 -5.00 -26.17 39.90
C GLY A 315 -4.14 -27.03 38.98
N LEU A 316 -2.84 -27.06 39.24
CA LEU A 316 -2.14 -28.25 39.76
C LEU A 316 -0.64 -27.91 39.91
N ASN A 317 -0.25 -27.48 41.11
CA ASN A 317 1.10 -27.79 41.59
C ASN A 317 1.10 -27.86 43.12
N PRO A 318 0.97 -29.05 43.72
CA PRO A 318 0.94 -29.21 45.16
C PRO A 318 2.37 -29.43 45.68
N ASP A 319 3.26 -28.45 45.60
CA ASP A 319 4.63 -28.56 46.18
C ASP A 319 5.23 -27.21 46.62
N ALA A 320 4.40 -26.23 46.98
CA ALA A 320 4.87 -25.00 47.61
C ALA A 320 4.32 -24.86 49.03
N ALA A 321 4.52 -25.89 49.85
CA ALA A 321 4.31 -25.84 51.28
C ALA A 321 5.61 -25.39 51.98
N GLY A 322 5.51 -24.29 52.73
CA GLY A 322 6.30 -24.09 53.94
C GLY A 322 7.67 -23.44 53.76
N GLY A 323 7.72 -22.11 53.84
CA GLY A 323 8.97 -21.40 54.01
C GLY A 323 8.78 -19.96 54.44
N GLY A 324 8.77 -19.72 55.75
CA GLY A 324 9.05 -18.41 56.34
C GLY A 324 7.90 -17.77 57.10
N ASP A 325 7.69 -18.22 58.34
CA ASP A 325 7.14 -17.36 59.38
C ASP A 325 8.10 -16.17 59.62
N ALA A 326 7.53 -14.99 59.75
CA ALA A 326 8.16 -13.79 60.31
C ALA A 326 8.32 -13.96 61.85
N ILE A 327 9.03 -13.17 62.65
CA ILE A 327 9.24 -11.71 62.74
C ILE A 327 10.52 -11.46 63.63
N PRO A 328 10.78 -10.31 64.31
CA PRO A 328 12.04 -9.54 64.18
C PRO A 328 12.88 -9.41 65.48
N GLU A 329 14.19 -9.15 65.35
CA GLU A 329 15.00 -8.16 66.10
C GLU A 329 16.44 -8.18 65.57
#